data_AF-A0A318N241-F1
#
_entry.id   AF-A0A318N241-F1
#
_cell.length_a   1.000
_cell.length_b   1.000
_cell.length_c   1.000
_cell.angle_alpha   90.00
_cell.angle_beta   90.00
_cell.angle_gamma   90.00
#
_symmetry.space_group_name_H-M   'P 1'
#
loop_
_entity.id
_entity.type
_entity.pdbx_description
1 polymer ?
#
loop_
_entity_poly.entity_id
_entity_poly.type
_entity_poly.pdbx_seq_one_letter_code
_entity_poly.pdbx_strand_id
1 'polypeptide(L)'
;MPKTSLTNSSDSKVQSKIAIVMGSKSDWETMQHAAEILTQLDISFHVEIVSAHRTPDKLFDFAEKAKSNGFAVIIAGAGGAAHLPGMLAAKTLVPVLGVPVQSAALSGVDSLYSIVQMPKGIPVGTLAIGKAGAANAALLATQILAINDPIIFNKLVLFREAQTKEVLANPDPRNI
;
A
#
# COMPACT_ATOMS: atom_id res chain seq x y z
N MET A 1 -10.43 -44.75 -30.96
CA MET A 1 -9.55 -44.24 -29.90
C MET A 1 -9.65 -42.72 -29.89
N PRO A 2 -10.21 -42.09 -28.86
CA PRO A 2 -10.31 -40.64 -28.80
C PRO A 2 -8.98 -40.05 -28.33
N LYS A 3 -8.49 -39.04 -29.06
CA LYS A 3 -7.31 -38.25 -28.71
C LYS A 3 -7.62 -37.40 -27.48
N THR A 4 -6.98 -37.71 -26.37
CA THR A 4 -6.94 -36.86 -25.17
C THR A 4 -6.16 -35.59 -25.48
N SER A 5 -6.87 -34.46 -25.60
CA SER A 5 -6.29 -33.13 -25.66
C SER A 5 -5.79 -32.75 -24.26
N LEU A 6 -4.47 -32.73 -24.08
CA LEU A 6 -3.81 -32.06 -22.96
C LEU A 6 -3.99 -30.55 -23.15
N THR A 7 -4.96 -29.95 -22.46
CA THR A 7 -5.00 -28.50 -22.32
C THR A 7 -3.98 -28.12 -21.26
N ASN A 8 -2.86 -27.57 -21.72
CA ASN A 8 -1.82 -26.99 -20.89
C ASN A 8 -2.41 -25.95 -19.93
N SER A 9 -1.97 -26.06 -18.68
CA SER A 9 -2.26 -25.19 -17.55
C SER A 9 -2.10 -23.73 -17.92
N SER A 10 -3.19 -22.99 -17.78
CA SER A 10 -3.31 -21.54 -17.89
C SER A 10 -2.20 -20.80 -17.12
N ASP A 11 -1.60 -19.81 -17.78
CA ASP A 11 -0.81 -18.73 -17.20
C ASP A 11 -1.36 -18.34 -15.83
N SER A 12 -0.66 -18.69 -14.76
CA SER A 12 -0.97 -18.21 -13.42
C SER A 12 -0.63 -16.72 -13.38
N LYS A 13 -1.60 -15.89 -13.77
CA LYS A 13 -1.54 -14.43 -13.65
C LYS A 13 -1.04 -14.12 -12.24
N VAL A 14 0.14 -13.48 -12.13
CA VAL A 14 0.71 -13.15 -10.83
C VAL A 14 -0.30 -12.29 -10.08
N GLN A 15 -0.92 -12.89 -9.06
CA GLN A 15 -2.00 -12.24 -8.33
C GLN A 15 -1.39 -11.23 -7.35
N SER A 16 -1.57 -9.95 -7.64
CA SER A 16 -1.11 -8.86 -6.77
C SER A 16 -1.66 -9.01 -5.35
N LYS A 17 -0.76 -9.13 -4.36
CA LYS A 17 -1.13 -9.27 -2.94
C LYS A 17 -1.32 -7.94 -2.22
N ILE A 18 -0.85 -6.84 -2.80
CA ILE A 18 -0.99 -5.50 -2.25
C ILE A 18 -1.82 -4.65 -3.22
N ALA A 19 -2.77 -3.89 -2.69
CA ALA A 19 -3.46 -2.86 -3.44
C ALA A 19 -3.10 -1.47 -2.93
N ILE A 20 -2.74 -0.56 -3.82
CA ILE A 20 -2.54 0.86 -3.55
C ILE A 20 -3.77 1.60 -4.05
N VAL A 21 -4.54 2.19 -3.15
CA VAL A 21 -5.74 2.97 -3.49
C VAL A 21 -5.64 4.39 -3.01
N MET A 22 -6.25 5.32 -3.75
CA MET A 22 -6.19 6.74 -3.43
C MET A 22 -7.45 7.49 -3.85
N GLY A 23 -7.74 8.61 -3.18
CA GLY A 23 -8.98 9.35 -3.36
C GLY A 23 -9.09 10.13 -4.68
N SER A 24 -7.96 10.43 -5.33
CA SER A 24 -7.86 11.28 -6.50
C SER A 24 -6.59 11.02 -7.32
N LYS A 25 -6.54 11.54 -8.55
CA LYS A 25 -5.31 11.49 -9.37
C LYS A 25 -4.17 12.34 -8.77
N SER A 26 -4.48 13.44 -8.08
CA SER A 26 -3.47 14.29 -7.44
C SER A 26 -2.76 13.58 -6.28
N ASP A 27 -3.44 12.67 -5.58
CA ASP A 27 -2.83 11.87 -4.51
C ASP A 27 -1.69 10.96 -5.04
N TRP A 28 -1.66 10.66 -6.34
CA TRP A 28 -0.62 9.86 -6.97
C TRP A 28 0.78 10.43 -6.78
N GLU A 29 0.93 11.76 -6.70
CA GLU A 29 2.22 12.40 -6.44
C GLU A 29 2.85 11.88 -5.12
N THR A 30 2.02 11.61 -4.12
CA THR A 30 2.45 10.97 -2.86
C THR A 30 2.49 9.46 -2.98
N MET A 31 1.44 8.84 -3.52
CA MET A 31 1.25 7.39 -3.48
C MET A 31 2.14 6.61 -4.44
N GLN A 32 2.71 7.26 -5.47
CA GLN A 32 3.70 6.64 -6.35
C GLN A 32 4.92 6.13 -5.59
N HIS A 33 5.28 6.74 -4.46
CA HIS A 33 6.39 6.28 -3.63
C HIS A 33 6.14 4.92 -2.97
N ALA A 34 4.88 4.53 -2.76
CA ALA A 34 4.56 3.15 -2.38
C ALA A 34 4.81 2.20 -3.56
N ALA A 35 4.38 2.58 -4.77
CA ALA A 35 4.58 1.78 -5.98
C ALA A 35 6.07 1.62 -6.34
N GLU A 36 6.87 2.67 -6.18
CA GLU A 36 8.33 2.65 -6.40
C GLU A 36 9.01 1.62 -5.49
N ILE A 37 8.70 1.62 -4.19
CA ILE A 37 9.24 0.65 -3.23
C ILE A 37 8.83 -0.78 -3.59
N LEU A 38 7.55 -1.01 -3.91
CA LEU A 38 7.09 -2.35 -4.27
C LEU A 38 7.72 -2.83 -5.58
N THR A 39 7.94 -1.93 -6.53
CA THR A 39 8.66 -2.23 -7.79
C THR A 39 10.12 -2.57 -7.53
N GLN A 40 10.82 -1.80 -6.68
CA GLN A 40 12.21 -2.05 -6.30
C GLN A 40 12.37 -3.41 -5.61
N LEU A 41 11.39 -3.81 -4.79
CA LEU A 41 11.34 -5.10 -4.13
C LEU A 41 10.75 -6.20 -5.02
N ASP A 42 10.42 -5.93 -6.27
CA ASP A 42 9.81 -6.89 -7.20
C ASP A 42 8.61 -7.61 -6.56
N ILE A 43 7.68 -6.81 -6.03
CA ILE A 43 6.41 -7.25 -5.44
C ILE A 43 5.29 -6.76 -6.34
N SER A 44 4.44 -7.65 -6.84
CA SER A 44 3.29 -7.25 -7.67
C SER A 44 2.21 -6.56 -6.84
N PHE A 45 1.72 -5.43 -7.36
CA PHE A 45 0.68 -4.63 -6.73
C PHE A 45 -0.40 -4.20 -7.72
N HIS A 46 -1.56 -3.83 -7.18
CA HIS A 46 -2.66 -3.19 -7.91
C HIS A 46 -2.69 -1.69 -7.59
N VAL A 47 -3.08 -0.84 -8.54
CA VAL A 47 -3.24 0.61 -8.31
C VAL A 47 -4.61 1.06 -8.80
N GLU A 48 -5.34 1.80 -7.97
CA GLU A 48 -6.66 2.29 -8.35
C GLU A 48 -7.08 3.58 -7.65
N ILE A 49 -7.82 4.44 -8.35
CA ILE A 49 -8.49 5.60 -7.74
C ILE A 49 -9.86 5.15 -7.20
N VAL A 50 -10.06 5.33 -5.90
CA VAL A 50 -11.28 5.02 -5.15
C VAL A 50 -11.58 6.20 -4.23
N SER A 51 -12.53 7.05 -4.62
CA SER A 51 -12.86 8.25 -3.85
C SER A 51 -13.94 7.95 -2.82
N ALA A 52 -13.64 8.12 -1.53
CA ALA A 52 -14.60 7.86 -0.45
C ALA A 52 -15.88 8.72 -0.58
N HIS A 53 -15.73 9.98 -0.98
CA HIS A 53 -16.86 10.91 -1.05
C HIS A 53 -17.55 10.93 -2.41
N ARG A 54 -16.81 10.69 -3.50
CA ARG A 54 -17.36 10.79 -4.88
C ARG A 54 -17.80 9.45 -5.45
N THR A 55 -17.25 8.35 -4.96
CA THR A 55 -17.56 6.98 -5.40
C THR A 55 -17.70 6.04 -4.19
N PRO A 56 -18.60 6.32 -3.23
CA PRO A 56 -18.73 5.54 -2.00
C PRO A 56 -19.12 4.07 -2.27
N ASP A 57 -20.00 3.80 -3.24
CA ASP A 57 -20.39 2.43 -3.58
C ASP A 57 -19.22 1.63 -4.14
N LYS A 58 -18.37 2.27 -4.96
CA LYS A 58 -17.13 1.67 -5.45
C LYS A 58 -16.17 1.34 -4.31
N LEU A 59 -16.07 2.20 -3.30
CA LEU A 59 -15.25 1.95 -2.11
C LEU A 59 -15.74 0.69 -1.39
N PHE A 60 -17.05 0.58 -1.19
CA PHE A 60 -17.65 -0.56 -0.50
C PHE A 60 -17.43 -1.85 -1.29
N ASP A 61 -17.71 -1.82 -2.60
CA ASP A 61 -17.49 -2.96 -3.50
C ASP A 61 -16.03 -3.42 -3.50
N PHE A 62 -15.07 -2.47 -3.57
CA PHE A 62 -13.65 -2.77 -3.52
C PHE A 62 -13.26 -3.44 -2.20
N ALA A 63 -13.69 -2.89 -1.06
CA ALA A 63 -13.34 -3.41 0.26
C ALA A 63 -13.94 -4.81 0.52
N GLU A 64 -15.21 -5.00 0.17
CA GLU A 64 -15.93 -6.27 0.33
C GLU A 64 -15.29 -7.38 -0.51
N LYS A 65 -14.84 -7.06 -1.73
CA LYS A 65 -14.18 -8.01 -2.64
C LYS A 65 -12.67 -8.14 -2.40
N ALA A 66 -12.06 -7.34 -1.53
CA ALA A 66 -10.61 -7.29 -1.39
C ALA A 66 -10.00 -8.67 -1.07
N LYS A 67 -10.61 -9.40 -0.13
CA LYS A 67 -10.15 -10.75 0.26
C LYS A 67 -10.31 -11.77 -0.86
N SER A 68 -11.45 -11.79 -1.56
CA SER A 68 -11.70 -12.71 -2.68
C SER A 68 -10.83 -12.40 -3.90
N ASN A 69 -10.46 -11.13 -4.09
CA ASN A 69 -9.50 -10.71 -5.11
C ASN A 69 -8.05 -11.08 -4.76
N GLY A 70 -7.82 -11.62 -3.56
CA GLY A 70 -6.52 -12.13 -3.10
C GLY A 70 -5.60 -11.10 -2.48
N PHE A 71 -6.10 -9.90 -2.18
CA PHE A 71 -5.31 -8.89 -1.46
C PHE A 71 -5.07 -9.35 -0.02
N ALA A 72 -3.81 -9.19 0.40
CA ALA A 72 -3.33 -9.46 1.75
C ALA A 72 -3.11 -8.16 2.54
N VAL A 73 -2.86 -7.02 1.86
CA VAL A 73 -2.75 -5.69 2.47
C VAL A 73 -3.31 -4.64 1.51
N ILE A 74 -3.98 -3.63 2.03
CA ILE A 74 -4.41 -2.43 1.30
C ILE A 74 -3.62 -1.24 1.83
N ILE A 75 -3.02 -0.46 0.92
CA ILE A 75 -2.38 0.83 1.20
C ILE A 75 -3.31 1.91 0.67
N ALA A 76 -3.84 2.77 1.54
CA ALA A 76 -4.85 3.76 1.19
C ALA A 76 -4.36 5.19 1.49
N GLY A 77 -4.31 6.04 0.46
CA GLY A 77 -3.88 7.44 0.57
C GLY A 77 -5.04 8.43 0.41
N ALA A 78 -5.15 9.42 1.30
CA ALA A 78 -6.09 10.52 1.17
C ALA A 78 -5.65 11.77 1.96
N GLY A 79 -6.09 12.94 1.52
CA GLY A 79 -5.81 14.23 2.15
C GLY A 79 -7.05 14.96 2.68
N GLY A 80 -6.87 15.90 3.61
CA GLY A 80 -7.94 16.70 4.20
C GLY A 80 -8.82 15.87 5.13
N ALA A 81 -10.14 15.86 4.89
CA ALA A 81 -11.08 14.94 5.53
C ALA A 81 -10.90 13.50 4.97
N ALA A 82 -9.79 12.88 5.32
CA ALA A 82 -9.23 11.69 4.67
C ALA A 82 -9.92 10.38 5.08
N HIS A 83 -11.18 10.19 4.69
CA HIS A 83 -12.00 9.04 5.13
C HIS A 83 -11.73 7.72 4.41
N LEU A 84 -10.97 7.72 3.30
CA LEU A 84 -10.75 6.52 2.48
C LEU A 84 -10.21 5.33 3.30
N PRO A 85 -9.13 5.45 4.09
CA PRO A 85 -8.57 4.31 4.83
C PRO A 85 -9.54 3.74 5.87
N GLY A 86 -10.18 4.61 6.67
CA GLY A 86 -11.12 4.19 7.71
C GLY A 86 -12.36 3.49 7.14
N MET A 87 -12.92 4.00 6.05
CA MET A 87 -14.10 3.40 5.42
C MET A 87 -13.79 2.07 4.71
N LEU A 88 -12.59 1.91 4.16
CA LEU A 88 -12.14 0.61 3.64
C LEU A 88 -12.04 -0.41 4.79
N ALA A 89 -11.37 -0.04 5.89
CA ALA A 89 -11.22 -0.89 7.07
C ALA A 89 -12.57 -1.28 7.71
N ALA A 90 -13.57 -0.41 7.64
CA ALA A 90 -14.92 -0.70 8.12
C ALA A 90 -15.63 -1.81 7.32
N LYS A 91 -15.15 -2.11 6.11
CA LYS A 91 -15.80 -3.01 5.15
C LYS A 91 -14.96 -4.24 4.79
N THR A 92 -13.78 -4.40 5.37
CA THR A 92 -12.90 -5.54 5.09
C THR A 92 -12.07 -5.95 6.30
N LEU A 93 -11.74 -7.24 6.38
CA LEU A 93 -10.78 -7.77 7.36
C LEU A 93 -9.34 -7.80 6.82
N VAL A 94 -9.13 -7.45 5.55
CA VAL A 94 -7.80 -7.25 5.00
C VAL A 94 -7.14 -6.05 5.71
N PRO A 95 -5.91 -6.17 6.24
CA PRO A 95 -5.21 -5.06 6.86
C PRO A 95 -5.17 -3.81 5.96
N VAL A 96 -5.57 -2.67 6.52
CA VAL A 96 -5.51 -1.37 5.84
C VAL A 96 -4.43 -0.51 6.48
N LEU A 97 -3.51 -0.03 5.63
CA LEU A 97 -2.45 0.90 5.97
C LEU A 97 -2.81 2.29 5.40
N GLY A 98 -2.93 3.29 6.26
CA GLY A 98 -3.33 4.63 5.90
C GLY A 98 -2.12 5.56 5.69
N VAL A 99 -2.12 6.29 4.57
CA VAL A 99 -1.12 7.31 4.25
C VAL A 99 -1.79 8.68 4.24
N PRO A 100 -1.52 9.54 5.24
CA PRO A 100 -2.00 10.91 5.24
C PRO A 100 -1.33 11.72 4.11
N VAL A 101 -2.08 12.12 3.09
CA VAL A 101 -1.57 13.00 2.03
C VAL A 101 -1.51 14.43 2.57
N GLN A 102 -0.43 15.15 2.29
CA GLN A 102 -0.23 16.51 2.77
C GLN A 102 -1.29 17.45 2.18
N SER A 103 -2.09 18.08 3.04
CA SER A 103 -3.05 19.12 2.65
C SER A 103 -2.34 20.48 2.55
N ALA A 104 -2.88 21.38 1.71
CA ALA A 104 -2.27 22.68 1.47
C ALA A 104 -2.27 23.60 2.70
N ALA A 105 -3.39 23.68 3.42
CA ALA A 105 -3.55 24.62 4.53
C ALA A 105 -3.00 24.11 5.85
N LEU A 106 -3.19 22.82 6.15
CA LEU A 106 -2.87 22.23 7.46
C LEU A 106 -1.69 21.27 7.41
N SER A 107 -0.95 21.26 6.29
CA SER A 107 0.24 20.43 6.10
C SER A 107 0.01 18.95 6.44
N GLY A 108 -1.20 18.45 6.21
CA GLY A 108 -1.58 17.06 6.46
C GLY A 108 -1.91 16.70 7.90
N VAL A 109 -1.99 17.66 8.85
CA VAL A 109 -2.47 17.39 10.22
C VAL A 109 -3.93 16.95 10.22
N ASP A 110 -4.75 17.59 9.39
CA ASP A 110 -6.14 17.19 9.11
C ASP A 110 -6.22 15.78 8.52
N SER A 111 -5.38 15.48 7.53
CA SER A 111 -5.29 14.14 6.94
C SER A 111 -4.88 13.10 7.99
N LEU A 112 -3.88 13.42 8.82
CA LEU A 112 -3.36 12.53 9.84
C LEU A 112 -4.45 12.20 10.86
N TYR A 113 -5.10 13.20 11.43
CA TYR A 113 -6.15 12.98 12.43
C TYR A 113 -7.38 12.29 11.85
N SER A 114 -7.71 12.53 10.58
CA SER A 114 -8.80 11.84 9.90
C SER A 114 -8.54 10.34 9.69
N ILE A 115 -7.27 9.90 9.73
CA ILE A 115 -6.87 8.51 9.48
C ILE A 115 -6.51 7.79 10.79
N VAL A 116 -5.68 8.39 11.65
CA VAL A 116 -5.08 7.70 12.80
C VAL A 116 -6.02 7.53 13.99
N GLN A 117 -6.99 8.44 14.16
CA GLN A 117 -7.86 8.48 15.33
C GLN A 117 -9.08 7.54 15.22
N MET A 118 -8.91 6.38 14.60
CA MET A 118 -9.97 5.40 14.49
C MET A 118 -10.42 4.93 15.89
N PRO A 119 -11.73 4.88 16.17
CA PRO A 119 -12.22 4.37 17.44
C PRO A 119 -12.00 2.85 17.56
N LYS A 120 -12.15 2.33 18.78
CA LYS A 120 -12.03 0.90 19.07
C LYS A 120 -12.92 0.07 18.14
N GLY A 121 -12.31 -0.89 17.45
CA GLY A 121 -13.00 -1.92 16.66
C GLY A 121 -12.58 -1.96 15.19
N ILE A 122 -12.26 -0.82 14.57
CA ILE A 122 -11.94 -0.71 13.14
C ILE A 122 -10.54 -0.09 12.96
N PRO A 123 -9.47 -0.89 12.98
CA PRO A 123 -8.10 -0.36 12.99
C PRO A 123 -7.62 0.09 11.59
N VAL A 124 -6.79 1.12 11.57
CA VAL A 124 -5.97 1.52 10.42
C VAL A 124 -4.52 1.72 10.88
N GLY A 125 -3.58 0.99 10.28
CA GLY A 125 -2.16 1.22 10.54
C GLY A 125 -1.71 2.49 9.84
N THR A 126 -1.52 3.58 10.56
CA THR A 126 -1.23 4.90 9.95
C THR A 126 0.26 5.19 9.88
N LEU A 127 0.71 5.70 8.74
CA LEU A 127 2.10 6.07 8.49
C LEU A 127 2.30 7.59 8.55
N ALA A 128 3.54 8.04 8.37
CA ALA A 128 3.88 9.47 8.32
C ALA A 128 3.10 10.22 7.22
N ILE A 129 3.00 11.55 7.35
CA ILE A 129 2.41 12.39 6.31
C ILE A 129 3.29 12.36 5.04
N GLY A 130 2.66 12.27 3.87
CA GLY A 130 3.28 12.45 2.56
C GLY A 130 4.15 11.28 2.09
N LYS A 131 5.15 11.59 1.26
CA LYS A 131 5.99 10.61 0.54
C LYS A 131 6.66 9.56 1.44
N ALA A 132 7.13 9.97 2.61
CA ALA A 132 7.78 9.07 3.57
C ALA A 132 6.77 8.04 4.09
N GLY A 133 5.52 8.45 4.31
CA GLY A 133 4.44 7.55 4.69
C GLY A 133 4.08 6.54 3.61
N ALA A 134 4.00 6.98 2.35
CA ALA A 134 3.73 6.10 1.22
C ALA A 134 4.82 5.02 1.06
N ALA A 135 6.09 5.41 1.06
CA ALA A 135 7.21 4.47 1.00
C ALA A 135 7.19 3.48 2.19
N ASN A 136 6.95 3.98 3.40
CA ASN A 136 6.89 3.13 4.59
C ASN A 136 5.65 2.23 4.63
N ALA A 137 4.53 2.64 4.04
CA ALA A 137 3.34 1.80 3.93
C ALA A 137 3.63 0.59 3.02
N ALA A 138 4.36 0.79 1.92
CA ALA A 138 4.85 -0.31 1.09
C ALA A 138 5.80 -1.22 1.86
N LEU A 139 6.80 -0.67 2.57
CA LEU A 139 7.74 -1.48 3.38
C LEU A 139 7.02 -2.27 4.49
N LEU A 140 6.02 -1.68 5.14
CA LEU A 140 5.23 -2.36 6.17
C LEU A 140 4.33 -3.44 5.56
N ALA A 141 3.69 -3.16 4.43
CA ALA A 141 2.92 -4.17 3.69
C ALA A 141 3.79 -5.36 3.27
N THR A 142 5.00 -5.09 2.76
CA THR A 142 5.96 -6.15 2.41
C THR A 142 6.43 -6.94 3.63
N GLN A 143 6.65 -6.29 4.77
CA GLN A 143 6.96 -6.99 6.04
C GLN A 143 5.82 -7.91 6.48
N ILE A 144 4.56 -7.50 6.30
CA ILE A 144 3.40 -8.36 6.58
C ILE A 144 3.40 -9.61 5.69
N LEU A 145 3.70 -9.46 4.38
CA LEU A 145 3.83 -10.60 3.48
C LEU A 145 4.99 -11.53 3.88
N ALA A 146 6.13 -10.93 4.26
CA ALA A 146 7.35 -11.65 4.61
C ALA A 146 7.20 -12.60 5.81
N ILE A 147 6.20 -12.42 6.66
CA ILE A 147 5.91 -13.33 7.80
C ILE A 147 5.79 -14.79 7.32
N ASN A 148 5.23 -15.01 6.12
CA ASN A 148 5.02 -16.35 5.55
C ASN A 148 5.74 -16.57 4.22
N ASP A 149 6.64 -15.65 3.83
CA ASP A 149 7.36 -15.72 2.56
C ASP A 149 8.85 -15.43 2.76
N PRO A 150 9.69 -16.48 2.88
CA PRO A 150 11.13 -16.33 3.07
C PRO A 150 11.85 -15.60 1.93
N ILE A 151 11.29 -15.64 0.71
CA ILE A 151 11.87 -14.94 -0.45
C ILE A 151 11.66 -13.44 -0.26
N ILE A 152 10.44 -13.02 0.08
CA ILE A 152 10.13 -11.61 0.38
C ILE A 152 10.93 -11.14 1.60
N PHE A 153 11.06 -11.98 2.63
CA PHE A 153 11.88 -11.67 3.81
C PHE A 153 13.32 -11.33 3.42
N ASN A 154 13.96 -12.15 2.59
CA ASN A 154 15.34 -11.91 2.13
C ASN A 154 15.46 -10.63 1.29
N LYS A 155 14.47 -10.30 0.45
CA LYS A 155 14.44 -9.03 -0.29
C LYS A 155 14.46 -7.82 0.65
N LEU A 156 13.72 -7.87 1.77
CA LEU A 156 13.74 -6.82 2.79
C LEU A 156 15.06 -6.73 3.55
N VAL A 157 15.70 -7.86 3.85
CA VAL A 157 17.04 -7.88 4.46
C VAL A 157 18.04 -7.15 3.56
N LEU A 158 18.11 -7.53 2.28
CA LEU A 158 19.00 -6.91 1.30
C LEU A 158 18.71 -5.42 1.12
N PHE A 159 17.43 -5.03 1.09
CA PHE A 159 17.03 -3.62 1.03
C PHE A 159 17.57 -2.81 2.22
N ARG A 160 17.42 -3.31 3.45
CA ARG A 160 17.92 -2.61 4.65
C ARG A 160 19.43 -2.59 4.73
N GLU A 161 20.10 -3.65 4.32
CA GLU A 161 21.57 -3.68 4.21
C GLU A 161 22.08 -2.66 3.20
N ALA A 162 21.43 -2.53 2.04
CA ALA A 162 21.80 -1.57 1.02
C ALA A 162 21.70 -0.12 1.53
N GLN A 163 20.59 0.25 2.19
CA GLN A 163 20.43 1.57 2.81
C GLN A 163 21.52 1.84 3.86
N THR A 164 21.85 0.84 4.69
CA THR A 164 22.90 0.97 5.69
C THR A 164 24.27 1.21 5.03
N LYS A 165 24.59 0.41 4.00
CA LYS A 165 25.84 0.54 3.24
C LYS A 165 25.94 1.90 2.55
N GLU A 166 24.86 2.42 1.99
CA GLU A 166 24.82 3.72 1.33
C GLU A 166 25.21 4.86 2.28
N VAL A 167 24.65 4.88 3.50
CA VAL A 167 25.00 5.88 4.52
C VAL A 167 26.45 5.74 4.96
N LEU A 168 26.91 4.51 5.21
CA LEU A 168 28.29 4.26 5.65
C LEU A 168 29.34 4.57 4.58
N ALA A 169 28.98 4.44 3.29
CA ALA A 169 29.84 4.78 2.17
C ALA A 169 29.96 6.30 1.95
N ASN A 170 28.99 7.09 2.43
CA ASN A 170 28.93 8.55 2.26
C ASN A 170 28.85 9.28 3.61
N PRO A 171 29.85 9.13 4.52
CA PRO A 171 29.76 9.67 5.87
C PRO A 171 29.96 11.19 5.94
N ASP A 172 30.61 11.81 4.94
CA ASP A 172 30.77 13.25 4.85
C ASP A 172 29.79 13.82 3.83
N PRO A 173 28.75 14.57 4.26
CA PRO A 173 27.71 15.08 3.38
C PRO A 173 28.19 16.18 2.41
N ARG A 174 29.46 16.61 2.48
CA ARG A 174 30.03 17.62 1.60
C ARG A 174 30.66 17.04 0.33
N ASN A 175 30.92 15.74 0.30
CA ASN A 175 31.51 15.08 -0.86
C ASN A 175 30.38 14.56 -1.76
N ILE A 176 30.01 15.36 -2.78
CA ILE A 176 29.03 15.00 -3.82
C ILE A 176 29.77 14.48 -5.05
#